data_AF-A0A351SH90-F1
#
_entry.id   AF-A0A351SH90-F1
#
_cell.length_a   1.000
_cell.length_b   1.000
_cell.length_c   1.000
_cell.angle_alpha   90.00
_cell.angle_beta   90.00
_cell.angle_gamma   90.00
#
_symmetry.space_group_name_H-M   'P 1'
#
loop_
_entity.id
_entity.type
_entity.pdbx_description
1 polymer ?
#
loop_
_entity_poly.entity_id
_entity_poly.type
_entity_poly.pdbx_seq_one_letter_code
_entity_poly.pdbx_strand_id
1 'polypeptide(L)'
;TLMALFPMIVGYTLWRAFKGGGRTYALQRFALGIQSPVRPLWFHCASVGEVNAVLPLLKSLQKQHPAQTVLVTTNTPTGRDTVIKQAPSNAQH
;
A
#
# COMPACT_ATOMS: atom_id res chain seq x y z
N THR A 1 -4.60 9.10 -30.73
CA THR A 1 -4.03 10.22 -29.94
C THR A 1 -3.65 9.81 -28.52
N LEU A 2 -4.45 9.04 -27.77
CA LEU A 2 -4.09 8.59 -26.41
C LEU A 2 -2.85 7.65 -26.35
N MET A 3 -2.64 6.83 -27.39
CA MET A 3 -1.51 5.89 -27.46
C MET A 3 -0.13 6.55 -27.52
N ALA A 4 -0.02 7.78 -28.03
CA ALA A 4 1.26 8.50 -28.10
C ALA A 4 1.75 8.97 -26.72
N LEU A 5 0.82 9.18 -25.77
CA LEU A 5 1.14 9.56 -24.39
C LEU A 5 1.50 8.35 -23.52
N PHE A 6 1.12 7.15 -23.94
CA PHE A 6 1.35 5.92 -23.20
C PHE A 6 2.82 5.68 -22.82
N PRO A 7 3.82 5.74 -23.74
CA PRO A 7 5.22 5.52 -23.36
C PRO A 7 5.75 6.58 -22.39
N MET A 8 5.29 7.84 -22.49
CA MET A 8 5.65 8.90 -21.54
C MET A 8 5.05 8.65 -20.14
N ILE A 9 3.79 8.22 -20.07
CA ILE A 9 3.12 7.89 -18.80
C ILE A 9 3.80 6.69 -18.13
N VAL A 10 4.10 5.64 -18.89
CA VAL A 10 4.82 4.46 -18.38
C VAL A 10 6.23 4.84 -17.93
N GLY A 11 6.97 5.62 -18.72
CA GLY A 11 8.30 6.12 -18.36
C GLY A 11 8.30 6.94 -17.08
N TYR A 12 7.35 7.88 -16.93
CA TYR A 12 7.21 8.71 -15.73
C TYR A 12 6.84 7.88 -14.49
N THR A 13 5.90 6.95 -14.61
CA THR A 13 5.47 6.09 -13.49
C THR A 13 6.58 5.13 -13.06
N LEU A 14 7.34 4.55 -14.01
CA LEU A 14 8.53 3.76 -13.73
C LEU A 14 9.61 4.61 -13.05
N TRP A 15 9.94 5.79 -13.58
CA TRP A 15 10.91 6.69 -12.97
C TRP A 15 10.55 7.04 -11.53
N ARG A 16 9.27 7.35 -11.26
CA ARG A 16 8.78 7.56 -9.89
C ARG A 16 8.86 6.30 -9.02
N ALA A 17 8.72 5.10 -9.58
CA ALA A 17 8.93 3.84 -8.87
C ALA A 17 10.36 3.72 -8.36
N PHE A 18 11.31 3.91 -9.29
CA PHE A 18 12.72 3.79 -8.99
C PHE A 18 13.19 4.82 -7.96
N LYS A 19 12.66 6.05 -8.02
CA LYS A 19 13.01 7.11 -7.06
C LYS A 19 12.48 6.87 -5.63
N GLY A 20 11.42 6.07 -5.45
CA GLY A 20 10.74 5.90 -4.17
C GLY A 20 10.90 4.52 -3.51
N GLY A 21 11.06 3.45 -4.30
CA GLY A 21 11.11 2.08 -3.76
C GLY A 21 11.72 1.03 -4.71
N GLY A 22 12.44 1.49 -5.74
CA GLY A 22 13.21 0.63 -6.63
C GLY A 22 12.36 -0.34 -7.47
N ARG A 23 12.93 -1.53 -7.72
CA ARG A 23 12.37 -2.57 -8.60
C ARG A 23 11.05 -3.13 -8.06
N THR A 24 10.93 -3.28 -6.74
CA THR A 24 9.72 -3.83 -6.09
C THR A 24 8.50 -2.95 -6.38
N TYR A 25 8.63 -1.64 -6.24
CA TYR A 25 7.54 -0.70 -6.56
C TYR A 25 7.21 -0.65 -8.05
N ALA A 26 8.21 -0.84 -8.92
CA ALA A 26 7.97 -0.91 -10.35
C ALA A 26 7.11 -2.13 -10.70
N LEU A 27 7.41 -3.30 -10.11
CA LEU A 27 6.62 -4.52 -10.29
C LEU A 27 5.20 -4.40 -9.73
N GLN A 28 5.05 -3.78 -8.55
CA GLN A 28 3.74 -3.54 -7.93
C GLN A 28 2.82 -2.69 -8.83
N ARG A 29 3.37 -1.74 -9.62
CA ARG A 29 2.57 -0.96 -10.58
C ARG A 29 1.95 -1.80 -11.70
N PHE A 30 2.55 -2.94 -12.02
CA PHE A 30 2.03 -3.91 -12.99
C PHE A 30 1.29 -5.07 -12.33
N ALA A 31 0.97 -4.94 -11.04
CA ALA A 31 0.37 -5.99 -10.23
C ALA A 31 1.19 -7.29 -10.15
N LEU A 32 2.49 -7.23 -10.44
CA LEU A 32 3.38 -8.38 -10.40
C LEU A 32 3.89 -8.63 -8.98
N GLY A 33 3.78 -9.87 -8.51
CA GLY A 33 4.26 -10.28 -7.19
C GLY A 33 3.42 -9.79 -6.00
N ILE A 34 2.17 -9.36 -6.23
CA ILE A 34 1.25 -8.97 -5.17
C ILE A 34 0.58 -10.24 -4.60
N GLN A 35 0.74 -10.45 -3.30
CA GLN A 35 -0.02 -11.44 -2.54
C GLN A 35 -1.15 -10.72 -1.84
N SER A 36 -2.40 -10.99 -2.24
CA SER A 36 -3.57 -10.44 -1.56
C SER A 36 -4.13 -11.48 -0.59
N PRO A 37 -4.41 -11.11 0.67
CA PRO A 37 -5.08 -12.01 1.60
C PRO A 37 -6.48 -12.40 1.10
N VAL A 38 -6.98 -13.54 1.55
CA VAL A 38 -8.34 -13.98 1.22
C VAL A 38 -9.34 -13.18 2.06
N ARG A 39 -10.11 -12.29 1.41
CA ARG A 39 -11.18 -11.47 2.01
C ARG A 39 -10.74 -10.64 3.25
N PRO A 40 -9.71 -9.79 3.14
CA PRO A 40 -9.28 -8.95 4.26
C PRO A 40 -10.28 -7.83 4.50
N LEU A 41 -10.26 -7.29 5.73
CA LEU A 41 -10.80 -5.96 5.98
C LEU A 41 -9.84 -4.94 5.36
N TRP A 42 -10.28 -4.24 4.33
CA TRP A 42 -9.42 -3.38 3.53
C TRP A 42 -9.58 -1.89 3.89
N PHE A 43 -8.47 -1.26 4.27
CA PHE A 43 -8.33 0.18 4.43
C PHE A 43 -7.47 0.76 3.31
N HIS A 44 -7.99 1.75 2.59
CA HIS A 44 -7.20 2.54 1.66
C HIS A 44 -6.89 3.91 2.28
N CYS A 45 -5.60 4.22 2.41
CA CYS A 45 -5.12 5.49 2.93
C CYS A 45 -4.34 6.22 1.82
N ALA A 46 -4.90 7.30 1.29
CA ALA A 46 -4.29 8.11 0.25
C ALA A 46 -3.05 8.88 0.74
N SER A 47 -2.92 9.07 2.06
CA SER A 47 -1.85 9.86 2.67
C SER A 47 -1.29 9.25 3.97
N VAL A 48 -0.13 9.76 4.41
CA VAL A 48 0.47 9.39 5.70
C VAL A 48 -0.42 9.79 6.88
N GLY A 49 -1.11 10.93 6.78
CA GLY A 49 -2.03 11.39 7.83
C GLY A 49 -3.19 10.42 8.05
N GLU A 50 -3.75 9.88 6.98
CA GLU A 50 -4.80 8.86 7.04
C GLU A 50 -4.29 7.53 7.61
N VAL A 51 -3.07 7.11 7.25
CA VAL A 51 -2.44 5.93 7.87
C VAL A 51 -2.36 6.14 9.39
N ASN A 52 -1.83 7.28 9.83
CA ASN A 52 -1.72 7.61 11.25
C ASN A 52 -3.08 7.63 11.96
N ALA A 53 -4.13 8.12 11.29
CA ALA A 53 -5.48 8.15 11.84
C ALA A 53 -6.09 6.74 11.98
N VAL A 54 -5.76 5.82 11.07
CA VAL A 54 -6.28 4.44 11.09
C VAL A 54 -5.52 3.53 12.07
N LEU A 55 -4.24 3.77 12.34
CA LEU A 55 -3.42 2.92 13.21
C LEU A 55 -4.03 2.62 14.61
N PRO A 56 -4.58 3.59 15.37
CA PRO A 56 -5.23 3.30 16.64
C PRO A 56 -6.46 2.39 16.50
N LEU A 57 -7.22 2.55 15.41
CA LEU A 57 -8.36 1.69 15.10
C LEU A 57 -7.90 0.26 14.84
N LEU A 58 -6.83 0.07 14.06
CA LEU A 58 -6.29 -1.27 13.78
C LEU A 58 -5.82 -1.98 15.04
N LYS A 59 -5.18 -1.26 15.96
CA LYS A 59 -4.73 -1.83 17.24
C LYS A 59 -5.91 -2.27 18.11
N SER A 60 -6.99 -1.50 18.14
CA SER A 60 -8.22 -1.89 18.85
C SER A 60 -8.90 -3.08 18.19
N LEU A 61 -8.95 -3.10 16.86
CA LEU A 61 -9.52 -4.21 16.09
C LEU A 61 -8.74 -5.51 16.31
N GLN A 62 -7.41 -5.48 16.33
CA GLN A 62 -6.59 -6.66 16.63
C GLN A 62 -6.93 -7.26 17.99
N LYS A 63 -7.16 -6.42 19.01
CA LYS A 63 -7.50 -6.89 20.37
C LYS A 63 -8.88 -7.57 20.41
N GLN A 64 -9.85 -7.05 19.68
CA GLN A 64 -11.23 -7.57 19.67
C GLN A 64 -11.40 -8.76 18.71
N HIS A 65 -10.69 -8.75 17.59
CA HIS A 65 -10.80 -9.72 16.50
C HIS A 65 -9.41 -10.14 16.00
N PRO A 66 -8.64 -10.91 16.80
CA PRO A 66 -7.27 -11.30 16.44
C PRO A 66 -7.18 -12.17 15.17
N ALA A 67 -8.24 -12.90 14.84
CA ALA A 67 -8.32 -13.73 13.63
C ALA A 67 -8.65 -12.93 12.36
N GLN A 68 -9.11 -11.67 12.48
CA GLN A 68 -9.45 -10.85 11.33
C GLN A 68 -8.17 -10.38 10.62
N THR A 69 -8.02 -10.76 9.36
CA THR A 69 -6.94 -10.24 8.51
C THR A 69 -7.29 -8.83 8.02
N VAL A 70 -6.31 -7.93 8.09
CA VAL A 70 -6.44 -6.54 7.65
C VAL A 70 -5.44 -6.24 6.53
N LEU A 71 -5.89 -5.54 5.49
CA LEU A 71 -5.05 -5.02 4.42
C LEU A 71 -5.10 -3.49 4.45
N VAL A 72 -3.95 -2.83 4.49
CA VAL A 72 -3.82 -1.36 4.48
C VAL A 72 -3.01 -0.95 3.26
N THR A 73 -3.68 -0.40 2.25
CA THR A 73 -3.01 0.06 1.03
C THR A 73 -2.78 1.57 1.07
N THR A 74 -1.65 2.03 0.51
CA THR A 74 -1.39 3.45 0.31
C THR A 74 -0.59 3.69 -0.96
N ASN A 75 -0.79 4.86 -1.56
CA ASN A 75 -0.11 5.25 -2.80
C ASN A 75 1.23 5.95 -2.54
N THR A 76 1.54 6.26 -1.28
CA THR A 76 2.76 7.00 -0.89
C THR A 76 3.79 6.06 -0.28
N PRO A 77 5.08 6.14 -0.69
CA PRO A 77 6.12 5.32 -0.09
C PRO A 77 6.25 5.53 1.42
N THR A 78 6.13 6.79 1.85
CA THR A 78 6.13 7.16 3.27
C THR A 78 4.96 6.58 4.04
N GLY A 79 3.77 6.52 3.43
CA GLY A 79 2.60 5.85 4.02
C GLY A 79 2.87 4.36 4.24
N ARG A 80 3.44 3.69 3.24
CA ARG A 80 3.79 2.26 3.34
C ARG A 80 4.77 2.04 4.48
N ASP A 81 5.82 2.85 4.55
CA ASP A 81 6.82 2.74 5.59
C ASP A 81 6.20 2.91 6.98
N THR A 82 5.24 3.82 7.13
CA THR A 82 4.47 3.99 8.37
C THR A 82 3.67 2.73 8.70
N VAL A 83 2.96 2.14 7.74
CA VAL A 83 2.20 0.88 7.94
C VAL A 83 3.16 -0.23 8.37
N ILE A 84 4.26 -0.46 7.64
CA ILE A 84 5.22 -1.52 7.95
C ILE A 84 5.83 -1.35 9.35
N LYS A 85 6.07 -0.10 9.78
CA LYS A 85 6.69 0.18 11.09
C LYS A 85 5.72 0.08 12.26
N GLN A 86 4.44 0.40 12.07
CA GLN A 86 3.53 0.66 13.19
C GLN A 86 2.26 -0.19 13.21
N ALA A 87 1.94 -0.87 12.11
CA ALA A 87 0.75 -1.71 12.03
C ALA A 87 0.86 -2.96 12.91
N PRO A 88 -0.26 -3.46 13.45
CA PRO A 88 -0.29 -4.71 14.20
C PRO A 88 0.04 -5.93 13.33
N SER A 89 0.42 -7.05 13.95
CA SER A 89 0.90 -8.25 13.24
C SER A 89 -0.10 -8.92 12.29
N ASN A 90 -1.40 -8.68 12.47
CA ASN A 90 -2.48 -9.15 11.59
C ASN A 90 -2.86 -8.15 10.49
N ALA A 91 -2.17 -7.00 10.41
CA ALA A 91 -2.32 -5.99 9.37
C ALA A 91 -1.14 -6.01 8.41
N GLN A 92 -1.44 -6.08 7.12
CA GLN A 92 -0.48 -6.16 6.02
C GLN A 92 -0.63 -4.95 5.09
N HIS A 93 0.41 -4.64 4.32
CA HIS A 93 0.38 -3.63 3.27
C HIS A 93 0.42 -4.25 1.88
#